data_AF-A0AAW5TJ39-F1
#
_entry.id   AF-A0AAW5TJ39-F1
#
_cell.length_a   1.000
_cell.length_b   1.000
_cell.length_c   1.000
_cell.angle_alpha   90.00
_cell.angle_beta   90.00
_cell.angle_gamma   90.00
#
_symmetry.space_group_name_H-M   'P 1'
#
loop_
_entity.id
_entity.type
_entity.pdbx_description
1 polymer ?
#
loop_
_entity_poly.entity_id
_entity_poly.type
_entity_poly.pdbx_seq_one_letter_code
_entity_poly.pdbx_strand_id
1 'polypeptide(L)' 'DAAKHYLAEVGYDEVMGVRPLRRVIEQQIRDKVTDYHLDHLDVKHLLADLKDDELVIEETTDSQVEK' A
#
# COMPACT_ATOMS: atom_id res chain seq x y z
N ASP A 1 3.66 -9.82 1.50
CA ASP A 1 5.03 -9.32 1.23
C ASP A 1 5.27 -8.74 -0.16
N ALA A 2 4.52 -9.12 -1.20
CA ALA A 2 4.66 -8.58 -2.56
C ALA A 2 4.59 -7.03 -2.62
N ALA A 3 3.60 -6.44 -1.94
CA ALA A 3 3.47 -4.98 -1.80
C ALA A 3 4.72 -4.28 -1.25
N LYS A 4 5.43 -4.90 -0.28
CA LYS A 4 6.66 -4.32 0.29
C LYS A 4 7.81 -4.36 -0.69
N HIS A 5 7.95 -5.45 -1.46
CA HIS A 5 8.99 -5.57 -2.49
C HIS A 5 8.77 -4.54 -3.60
N TYR A 6 7.54 -4.41 -4.09
CA TYR A 6 7.20 -3.41 -5.11
C TYR A 6 7.51 -1.98 -4.65
N LEU A 7 7.15 -1.61 -3.42
CA LEU A 7 7.48 -0.30 -2.88
C LEU A 7 8.99 -0.09 -2.74
N ALA A 8 9.73 -1.13 -2.38
CA ALA A 8 11.18 -1.07 -2.31
C ALA A 8 11.80 -0.86 -3.69
N GLU A 9 11.31 -1.53 -4.74
CA GLU A 9 11.80 -1.35 -6.12
C GLU A 9 11.47 0.05 -6.67
N VAL A 10 10.22 0.51 -6.53
CA VAL A 10 9.80 1.83 -7.04
C VAL A 10 10.38 2.98 -6.22
N GLY A 11 10.60 2.76 -4.92
CA GLY A 11 11.14 3.75 -3.99
C GLY A 11 12.67 3.80 -3.90
N TYR A 12 13.36 2.88 -4.56
CA TYR A 12 14.82 2.81 -4.58
C TYR A 12 15.37 3.33 -5.90
N ASP A 13 16.21 4.35 -5.80
CA ASP A 13 16.93 4.93 -6.94
C ASP A 13 18.43 4.75 -6.66
N GLU A 14 19.21 4.23 -7.60
CA GLU A 14 20.65 3.98 -7.40
C GLU A 14 21.45 5.26 -7.08
N VAL A 15 20.99 6.41 -7.59
CA VAL A 15 21.63 7.72 -7.39
C VAL A 15 21.15 8.36 -6.10
N MET A 16 19.87 8.22 -5.75
CA MET A 16 19.26 8.87 -4.57
C MET A 16 19.10 7.96 -3.34
N GLY A 17 19.41 6.67 -3.46
CA GLY A 17 19.17 5.64 -2.45
C GLY A 17 17.69 5.51 -2.10
N VAL A 18 17.39 5.23 -0.83
CA VAL A 18 16.01 5.07 -0.30
C VAL A 18 15.28 6.40 -0.06
N ARG A 19 15.87 7.54 -0.43
CA ARG A 19 15.26 8.87 -0.18
C ARG A 19 13.88 9.01 -0.86
N PRO A 20 13.66 8.53 -2.09
CA PRO A 20 12.34 8.58 -2.74
C PRO A 20 11.30 7.66 -2.08
N LEU A 21 11.71 6.63 -1.35
CA LEU A 21 10.83 5.60 -0.78
C LEU A 21 9.69 6.18 0.06
N ARG A 22 9.98 7.18 0.90
CA ARG A 22 8.94 7.84 1.71
C ARG A 22 7.86 8.47 0.83
N ARG A 23 8.25 9.15 -0.26
CA ARG A 23 7.33 9.80 -1.18
C ARG A 23 6.47 8.78 -1.92
N VAL A 24 7.07 7.68 -2.37
CA VAL A 24 6.35 6.60 -3.07
C VAL A 24 5.32 5.95 -2.16
N ILE A 25 5.66 5.66 -0.90
CA ILE A 25 4.72 5.12 0.09
C ILE A 25 3.56 6.08 0.32
N GLU A 26 3.84 7.37 0.48
CA GLU A 26 2.80 8.38 0.65
C GLU A 26 1.86 8.44 -0.56
N GLN A 27 2.38 8.42 -1.80
CA GLN A 27 1.53 8.47 -2.99
C GLN A 27 0.77 7.16 -3.26
N GLN A 28 1.39 6.01 -3.02
CA GLN A 28 0.79 4.71 -3.34
C GLN A 28 -0.14 4.18 -2.26
N ILE A 29 0.18 4.40 -0.98
CA ILE A 29 -0.63 3.88 0.13
C ILE A 29 -1.56 4.96 0.68
N ARG A 30 -1.04 6.12 1.10
CA ARG A 30 -1.86 7.10 1.83
C ARG A 30 -3.00 7.63 0.95
N ASP A 31 -2.71 7.97 -0.29
CA ASP A 31 -3.73 8.54 -1.19
C ASP A 31 -4.81 7.48 -1.49
N LYS A 32 -4.42 6.24 -1.84
CA LYS A 32 -5.36 5.13 -2.08
C LYS A 32 -6.20 4.74 -0.85
N VAL A 33 -5.60 4.73 0.33
CA VAL A 33 -6.32 4.48 1.59
C VAL A 33 -7.32 5.59 1.89
N THR A 34 -6.95 6.85 1.62
CA THR A 34 -7.83 8.00 1.84
C THR A 34 -9.04 7.93 0.91
N ASP A 35 -8.82 7.64 -0.37
CA ASP A 35 -9.89 7.47 -1.35
C ASP A 35 -10.82 6.31 -0.96
N TYR A 36 -10.24 5.16 -0.60
CA TYR A 36 -11.02 3.99 -0.18
C TYR A 36 -11.85 4.26 1.08
N HIS A 37 -11.28 4.99 2.06
CA HIS A 37 -11.98 5.32 3.30
C HIS A 37 -13.10 6.36 3.11
N LEU A 38 -12.96 7.26 2.13
CA LEU A 38 -14.03 8.19 1.75
C LEU A 38 -15.23 7.44 1.16
N ASP A 39 -14.99 6.39 0.37
CA ASP A 39 -16.03 5.55 -0.21
C ASP A 39 -16.61 4.53 0.80
N HIS A 40 -15.80 4.09 1.77
CA HIS A 40 -16.15 3.07 2.76
C HIS A 40 -15.80 3.52 4.18
N LEU A 41 -16.64 4.39 4.74
CA LEU A 41 -16.46 5.04 6.04
C LEU A 41 -16.35 4.06 7.23
N ASP A 42 -16.95 2.87 7.12
CA ASP A 42 -17.05 1.91 8.22
C ASP A 42 -15.94 0.85 8.24
N VAL A 43 -15.06 0.84 7.23
CA VAL A 43 -14.00 -0.17 7.11
C VAL A 43 -12.81 0.18 8.00
N LYS A 44 -12.47 -0.73 8.92
CA LYS A 44 -11.36 -0.57 9.87
C LYS A 44 -10.13 -1.38 9.52
N HIS A 45 -10.30 -2.41 8.69
CA HIS A 45 -9.27 -3.38 8.37
C HIS A 45 -9.04 -3.35 6.87
N LEU A 46 -7.94 -2.72 6.48
CA LEU A 46 -7.52 -2.56 5.09
C LEU A 46 -6.25 -3.38 4.86
N LEU A 47 -6.25 -4.15 3.78
CA LEU A 47 -5.11 -4.89 3.28
C LEU A 47 -4.63 -4.20 2.00
N ALA A 48 -3.35 -3.84 1.96
CA ALA A 48 -2.70 -3.39 0.74
C ALA A 48 -2.03 -4.59 0.06
N ASP A 49 -2.51 -4.97 -1.11
CA ASP A 49 -1.96 -6.06 -1.91
C ASP A 49 -1.49 -5.59 -3.29
N LEU A 50 -0.60 -6.35 -3.92
CA LEU A 50 -0.09 -6.05 -5.25
C LEU A 50 -0.81 -6.93 -6.28
N LYS A 51 -1.60 -6.32 -7.16
CA LYS A 51 -2.27 -7.00 -8.29
C LYS A 51 -1.88 -6.31 -9.59
N ASP A 52 -1.41 -7.09 -10.56
CA ASP A 52 -1.03 -6.60 -11.89
C ASP A 52 -0.07 -5.41 -11.86
N ASP A 53 0.97 -5.50 -11.03
CA ASP A 53 1.96 -4.42 -10.77
C ASP A 53 1.38 -3.13 -10.17
N GLU A 54 0.13 -3.15 -9.70
CA GLU A 54 -0.51 -2.05 -9.01
C GLU A 54 -0.88 -2.37 -7.56
N LEU A 55 -0.64 -1.42 -6.66
CA LEU A 55 -1.07 -1.51 -5.26
C LEU A 55 -2.58 -1.29 -5.17
N VAL A 56 -3.31 -2.29 -4.72
CA VAL A 56 -4.76 -2.24 -4.50
C VAL A 56 -5.05 -2.34 -3.01
N ILE A 57 -5.95 -1.48 -2.53
CA ILE A 57 -6.45 -1.53 -1.16
C ILE A 57 -7.75 -2.32 -1.16
N GLU A 58 -7.81 -3.38 -0.36
CA GLU A 58 -8.98 -4.23 -0.19
C GLU A 58 -9.37 -4.28 1.28
N GLU A 59 -10.67 -4.36 1.57
CA GLU A 59 -11.14 -4.65 2.93
C GLU A 59 -10.78 -6.09 3.30
N THR A 60 -10.15 -6.26 4.46
CA THR A 60 -10.01 -7.58 5.07
C THR A 60 -10.97 -7.69 6.25
N THR A 61 -11.93 -8.60 6.18
CA THR A 61 -12.75 -8.92 7.36
C THR A 61 -11.84 -9.60 8.40
N ASP A 62 -12.03 -9.26 9.68
CA ASP A 62 -11.21 -9.60 10.87
C ASP A 62 -10.90 -11.11 11.11
N SER A 63 -11.22 -12.01 10.18
CA SER A 63 -11.06 -13.45 10.33
C SER A 63 -9.71 -14.02 9.87
N GLN A 64 -8.76 -13.18 9.42
CA GLN A 64 -7.50 -13.66 8.79
C GLN A 64 -6.21 -12.99 9.32
N VAL A 65 -6.23 -12.23 10.43
CA VAL A 65 -5.01 -11.58 10.97
C VAL A 65 -4.13 -12.53 11.82
N GLU A 66 -4.55 -13.78 12.03
CA GLU A 66 -3.70 -14.82 12.62
C GLU A 66 -3.14 -15.76 11.53
N LYS A 67 -1.97 -15.41 10.98
CA LYS A 67 -0.92 -16.40 10.64
C LYS A 67 0.42 -15.76 10.36
#